data_AF-V6IXS9-F1
#
_entry.id   AF-V6IXS9-F1
#
_cell.length_a   1.000
_cell.length_b   1.000
_cell.length_c   1.000
_cell.angle_alpha   90.00
_cell.angle_beta   90.00
_cell.angle_gamma   90.00
#
_symmetry.space_group_name_H-M   'P 1'
#
loop_
_entity.id
_entity.type
_entity.pdbx_description
1 polymer ?
#
loop_
_entity_poly.entity_id
_entity_poly.type
_entity_poly.pdbx_seq_one_letter_code
_entity_poly.pdbx_strand_id
1 'polypeptide(L)'
;MIFNGLFLKNIYIHLKKPKRGMILSEVMVKLEELQSNFCYTIATPAKKENIMIIKKWVSDNVALDLWFPEYEEFLKQRDGIEFDGLVIFNSDPNDATKGFITANEIWRADSNYSHYVYFGDTDISWFAYDLNKKKYVELDKASSDFIESFDSFNQMLENVINNLL
;
A
#
# COMPACT_ATOMS: atom_id res chain seq x y z
N MET A 1 -53.59 -32.34 -15.50
CA MET A 1 -52.90 -32.50 -14.19
C MET A 1 -51.50 -31.90 -14.36
N ILE A 2 -51.37 -30.58 -14.18
CA ILE A 2 -50.93 -29.84 -12.98
C ILE A 2 -49.41 -29.97 -12.69
N PHE A 3 -48.69 -28.89 -13.02
CA PHE A 3 -47.61 -28.15 -12.32
C PHE A 3 -46.47 -28.85 -11.55
N ASN A 4 -45.24 -28.42 -11.87
CA ASN A 4 -44.25 -27.67 -11.04
C ASN A 4 -42.83 -28.09 -11.47
N GLY A 5 -41.89 -27.23 -11.83
CA GLY A 5 -41.58 -25.91 -11.31
C GLY A 5 -40.16 -25.96 -10.73
N LEU A 6 -39.42 -24.87 -10.90
CA LEU A 6 -38.23 -24.46 -10.14
C LEU A 6 -36.82 -24.64 -10.76
N PHE A 7 -36.33 -23.49 -11.24
CA PHE A 7 -34.98 -22.92 -11.02
C PHE A 7 -33.79 -23.51 -11.77
N LEU A 8 -33.44 -22.84 -12.87
CA LEU A 8 -32.06 -22.42 -13.09
C LEU A 8 -32.04 -20.89 -13.23
N LYS A 9 -32.07 -20.21 -12.08
CA LYS A 9 -31.73 -18.79 -11.99
C LYS A 9 -30.21 -18.65 -12.14
N ASN A 10 -29.82 -17.72 -12.99
CA ASN A 10 -28.64 -16.87 -12.87
C ASN A 10 -27.32 -17.55 -12.51
N ILE A 11 -26.56 -17.93 -13.53
CA ILE A 11 -25.10 -17.86 -13.44
C ILE A 11 -24.69 -16.57 -14.19
N TYR A 12 -24.88 -15.43 -13.54
CA TYR A 12 -24.18 -14.20 -13.90
C TYR A 12 -22.73 -14.39 -13.44
N ILE A 13 -21.89 -14.97 -14.31
CA ILE A 13 -20.44 -14.88 -14.14
C ILE A 13 -20.09 -13.43 -14.45
N HIS A 14 -20.03 -12.59 -13.41
CA HIS A 14 -19.32 -11.32 -13.49
C HIS A 14 -17.84 -11.68 -13.64
N LEU A 15 -17.43 -11.94 -14.88
CA LEU A 15 -16.04 -11.69 -15.28
C LEU A 15 -15.86 -10.18 -15.09
N LYS A 16 -15.38 -9.77 -13.91
CA LYS A 16 -14.77 -8.44 -13.74
C LYS A 16 -13.75 -8.35 -14.87
N LYS A 17 -14.06 -7.56 -15.90
CA LYS A 17 -13.07 -7.20 -16.92
C LYS A 17 -11.84 -6.73 -16.14
N PRO A 18 -10.61 -7.13 -16.53
CA PRO A 18 -9.42 -6.62 -15.86
C PRO A 18 -9.51 -5.09 -15.92
N LYS A 19 -9.73 -4.46 -14.76
CA LYS A 19 -9.60 -3.02 -14.64
C LYS A 19 -8.14 -2.77 -15.01
N ARG A 20 -7.92 -2.01 -16.08
CA ARG A 20 -6.61 -1.44 -16.35
C ARG A 20 -6.23 -0.71 -15.06
N GLY A 21 -5.21 -1.21 -14.36
CA GLY A 21 -4.67 -0.52 -13.19
C GLY A 21 -4.25 0.90 -13.60
N MET A 22 -4.53 1.85 -12.73
CA MET A 22 -4.13 3.24 -12.93
C MET A 22 -2.62 3.36 -12.91
N ILE A 23 -2.12 4.28 -13.73
CA ILE A 23 -0.70 4.68 -13.62
C ILE A 23 -0.54 5.62 -12.43
N LEU A 24 0.65 5.64 -11.82
CA LEU A 24 0.93 6.42 -10.61
C LEU A 24 0.47 7.88 -10.69
N SER A 25 0.60 8.53 -11.85
CA SER A 25 0.14 9.91 -12.04
C SER A 25 -1.38 10.07 -11.92
N GLU A 26 -2.17 9.10 -12.38
CA GLU A 26 -3.64 9.12 -12.24
C GLU A 26 -4.04 8.95 -10.77
N VAL A 27 -3.31 8.10 -10.04
CA VAL A 27 -3.51 7.89 -8.60
C VAL A 27 -3.21 9.18 -7.81
N MET A 28 -2.11 9.87 -8.16
CA MET A 28 -1.74 11.14 -7.52
C MET A 28 -2.77 12.24 -7.76
N VAL A 29 -3.25 12.39 -9.00
CA VAL A 29 -4.27 13.42 -9.33
C VAL A 29 -5.52 13.24 -8.48
N LYS A 30 -6.02 12.02 -8.31
CA LYS A 30 -7.17 11.74 -7.44
C LYS A 30 -6.93 12.12 -5.99
N LEU A 31 -5.74 11.83 -5.47
CA LEU A 31 -5.40 12.16 -4.10
C LEU A 31 -5.29 13.68 -3.89
N GLU A 32 -4.77 14.41 -4.87
CA GLU A 32 -4.73 15.88 -4.84
C GLU A 32 -6.14 16.49 -4.90
N GLU A 33 -7.04 15.95 -5.73
CA GLU A 33 -8.45 16.34 -5.77
C GLU A 33 -9.13 16.15 -4.40
N LEU A 34 -8.90 15.00 -3.75
CA LEU A 34 -9.40 14.73 -2.40
C LEU A 34 -8.85 15.73 -1.39
N GLN A 35 -7.54 15.96 -1.35
CA GLN A 35 -6.89 16.81 -0.36
C GLN A 35 -7.21 18.30 -0.53
N SER A 36 -7.39 18.76 -1.76
CA SER A 36 -7.77 20.14 -2.08
C SER A 36 -9.16 20.49 -1.52
N ASN A 37 -10.05 19.50 -1.42
CA ASN A 37 -11.38 19.69 -0.82
C ASN A 37 -11.33 19.90 0.72
N PHE A 38 -10.19 19.63 1.36
CA PHE A 38 -10.05 19.64 2.82
C PHE A 38 -8.83 20.46 3.33
N CYS A 39 -8.23 21.34 2.52
CA CYS A 39 -7.11 22.21 2.90
C CYS A 39 -5.86 21.48 3.46
N TYR A 40 -5.59 20.25 3.01
CA TYR A 40 -4.38 19.53 3.41
C TYR A 40 -3.14 20.02 2.64
N THR A 41 -1.99 20.02 3.32
CA THR A 41 -0.69 20.26 2.68
C THR A 41 -0.29 19.03 1.86
N ILE A 42 -0.06 19.23 0.56
CA ILE A 42 0.52 18.20 -0.29
C ILE A 42 2.01 18.07 0.06
N ALA A 43 2.45 16.85 0.39
CA ALA A 43 3.85 16.62 0.72
C ALA A 43 4.73 16.85 -0.51
N THR A 44 5.90 17.46 -0.32
CA THR A 44 6.87 17.65 -1.39
C THR A 44 7.59 16.34 -1.70
N PRO A 45 8.27 16.22 -2.86
CA PRO A 45 9.19 15.12 -3.13
C PRO A 45 10.19 14.85 -2.01
N ALA A 46 10.53 13.56 -1.84
CA ALA A 46 11.56 13.11 -0.91
C ALA A 46 12.95 13.62 -1.29
N LYS A 47 13.78 13.84 -0.27
CA LYS A 47 15.21 14.11 -0.47
C LYS A 47 15.90 12.87 -1.04
N LYS A 48 16.77 13.07 -2.03
CA LYS A 48 17.50 11.95 -2.66
C LYS A 48 18.35 11.19 -1.63
N GLU A 49 18.91 11.89 -0.66
CA GLU A 49 19.70 11.32 0.43
C GLU A 49 18.87 10.38 1.30
N ASN A 50 17.63 10.78 1.62
CA ASN A 50 16.70 9.95 2.39
C ASN A 50 16.36 8.66 1.63
N ILE A 51 16.08 8.75 0.33
CA ILE A 51 15.85 7.57 -0.53
C ILE A 51 17.07 6.62 -0.50
N MET A 52 18.29 7.15 -0.53
CA MET A 52 19.50 6.31 -0.44
C MET A 52 19.64 5.64 0.93
N ILE A 53 19.30 6.35 2.01
CA ILE A 53 19.33 5.82 3.38
C ILE A 53 18.35 4.65 3.52
N ILE A 54 17.09 4.82 3.10
CA ILE A 54 16.11 3.72 3.16
C ILE A 54 16.52 2.54 2.29
N LYS A 55 17.11 2.78 1.11
CA LYS A 55 17.60 1.71 0.22
C LYS A 55 18.71 0.90 0.84
N LYS A 56 19.67 1.60 1.46
CA LYS A 56 20.73 0.95 2.23
C LYS A 56 20.15 0.15 3.40
N TRP A 57 19.22 0.74 4.15
CA TRP A 57 18.58 0.08 5.29
C TRP A 57 17.85 -1.21 4.87
N VAL A 58 17.11 -1.19 3.76
CA VAL A 58 16.44 -2.40 3.22
C VAL A 58 17.47 -3.48 2.86
N SER A 59 18.55 -3.10 2.16
CA SER A 59 19.59 -4.05 1.79
C SER A 59 20.31 -4.66 3.00
N ASP A 60 20.53 -3.88 4.06
CA ASP A 60 21.26 -4.31 5.25
C ASP A 60 20.38 -5.14 6.21
N ASN A 61 19.07 -4.84 6.32
CA ASN A 61 18.20 -5.36 7.38
C ASN A 61 17.06 -6.28 6.90
N VAL A 62 16.76 -6.27 5.60
CA VAL A 62 15.64 -7.03 5.04
C VAL A 62 16.15 -8.16 4.16
N ALA A 63 16.80 -7.81 3.04
CA ALA A 63 17.41 -8.76 2.13
C ALA A 63 18.40 -8.04 1.21
N LEU A 64 19.55 -8.68 0.96
CA LEU A 64 20.57 -8.16 0.06
C LEU A 64 19.97 -7.89 -1.34
N ASP A 65 20.29 -6.72 -1.89
CA ASP A 65 19.86 -6.25 -3.22
C ASP A 65 18.33 -6.14 -3.41
N LEU A 66 17.53 -6.20 -2.33
CA LEU A 66 16.10 -5.95 -2.40
C LEU A 66 15.81 -4.45 -2.53
N TRP A 67 14.93 -4.10 -3.47
CA TRP A 67 14.46 -2.73 -3.63
C TRP A 67 13.06 -2.66 -4.26
N PHE A 68 12.38 -1.53 -4.06
CA PHE A 68 11.01 -1.30 -4.49
C PHE A 68 10.91 -0.08 -5.42
N PRO A 69 11.13 -0.25 -6.74
CA PRO A 69 11.18 0.87 -7.69
C PRO A 69 9.91 1.73 -7.72
N GLU A 70 8.73 1.11 -7.63
CA GLU A 70 7.46 1.87 -7.65
C GLU A 70 7.28 2.74 -6.40
N TYR A 71 7.75 2.27 -5.23
CA TYR A 71 7.75 3.09 -4.02
C TYR A 71 8.78 4.22 -4.10
N GLU A 72 9.94 4.00 -4.74
CA GLU A 72 10.91 5.07 -5.02
C GLU A 72 10.31 6.15 -5.93
N GLU A 73 9.62 5.76 -7.01
CA GLU A 73 8.96 6.71 -7.91
C GLU A 73 7.84 7.47 -7.21
N PHE A 74 7.11 6.82 -6.31
CA PHE A 74 6.16 7.48 -5.42
C PHE A 74 6.85 8.55 -4.56
N LEU A 75 7.93 8.21 -3.85
CA LEU A 75 8.66 9.14 -2.99
C LEU A 75 9.26 10.32 -3.75
N LYS A 76 9.70 10.11 -5.00
CA LYS A 76 10.18 11.18 -5.88
C LYS A 76 9.11 12.18 -6.29
N GLN A 77 7.83 11.81 -6.20
CA GLN A 77 6.72 12.71 -6.45
C GLN A 77 6.22 13.32 -5.14
N ARG A 78 6.14 12.50 -4.08
CA ARG A 78 5.56 12.87 -2.80
C ARG A 78 6.17 12.06 -1.65
N ASP A 79 6.72 12.74 -0.65
CA ASP A 79 7.36 12.11 0.51
C ASP A 79 6.31 11.65 1.56
N GLY A 80 5.58 10.60 1.22
CA GLY A 80 4.53 10.03 2.06
C GLY A 80 3.15 10.66 1.90
N ILE A 81 2.14 10.02 2.49
CA ILE A 81 0.74 10.46 2.51
C ILE A 81 0.26 10.40 3.95
N GLU A 82 -0.51 11.39 4.36
CA GLU A 82 -1.36 11.34 5.55
C GLU A 82 -2.70 11.95 5.16
N PHE A 83 -3.76 11.14 5.13
CA PHE A 83 -5.08 11.56 4.74
C PHE A 83 -6.14 10.56 5.21
N ASP A 84 -7.14 11.03 5.96
CA ASP A 84 -8.30 10.23 6.38
C ASP A 84 -7.94 8.85 6.97
N GLY A 85 -7.03 8.84 7.93
CA GLY A 85 -6.53 7.62 8.56
C GLY A 85 -5.52 6.82 7.73
N LEU A 86 -5.38 7.07 6.43
CA LEU A 86 -4.29 6.50 5.61
C LEU A 86 -2.98 7.21 5.89
N VAL A 87 -1.96 6.42 6.20
CA VAL A 87 -0.55 6.80 6.19
C VAL A 87 0.19 5.94 5.16
N ILE A 88 0.87 6.57 4.21
CA ILE A 88 1.93 5.94 3.42
C ILE A 88 3.25 6.52 3.90
N PHE A 89 4.19 5.67 4.30
CA PHE A 89 5.39 6.12 4.99
C PHE A 89 6.24 7.02 4.14
N ASN A 90 6.81 8.02 4.80
CA ASN A 90 7.79 8.93 4.22
C ASN A 90 9.21 8.37 4.36
N SER A 91 10.13 9.05 3.70
CA SER A 91 11.54 8.68 3.61
C SER A 91 12.40 9.22 4.75
N ASP A 92 11.89 10.10 5.63
CA ASP A 92 12.69 10.70 6.70
C ASP A 92 13.11 9.63 7.72
N PRO A 93 14.42 9.31 7.84
CA PRO A 93 14.88 8.31 8.79
C PRO A 93 14.68 8.72 10.24
N ASN A 94 14.36 9.99 10.52
CA ASN A 94 14.12 10.50 11.86
C ASN A 94 12.63 10.67 12.19
N ASP A 95 11.71 10.39 11.25
CA ASP A 95 10.28 10.43 11.53
C ASP A 95 9.87 9.19 12.33
N ALA A 96 9.75 9.39 13.64
CA ALA A 96 9.43 8.33 14.59
C ALA A 96 7.99 7.79 14.46
N THR A 97 7.13 8.44 13.66
CA THR A 97 5.70 8.14 13.58
C THR A 97 5.28 7.61 12.22
N LYS A 98 5.86 8.15 11.14
CA LYS A 98 5.45 7.92 9.75
C LYS A 98 6.64 7.62 8.84
N GLY A 99 7.83 7.46 9.40
CA GLY A 99 9.03 7.11 8.65
C GLY A 99 9.08 5.62 8.33
N PHE A 100 9.47 5.29 7.09
CA PHE A 100 9.56 3.93 6.59
C PHE A 100 10.45 3.04 7.45
N ILE A 101 11.63 3.55 7.84
CA ILE A 101 12.60 2.80 8.65
C ILE A 101 12.00 2.50 10.03
N THR A 102 11.52 3.53 10.74
CA THR A 102 11.00 3.34 12.10
C THR A 102 9.82 2.37 12.13
N ALA A 103 8.86 2.50 11.20
CA ALA A 103 7.73 1.57 11.14
C ALA A 103 8.18 0.12 10.93
N ASN A 104 9.13 -0.09 10.01
CA ASN A 104 9.65 -1.43 9.73
C ASN A 104 10.51 -2.00 10.85
N GLU A 105 11.28 -1.18 11.58
CA GLU A 105 12.02 -1.61 12.77
C GLU A 105 11.08 -2.10 13.87
N ILE A 106 9.96 -1.40 14.08
CA ILE A 106 8.95 -1.76 15.09
C ILE A 106 8.25 -3.06 14.69
N TRP A 107 7.70 -3.14 13.48
CA TRP A 107 6.84 -4.27 13.11
C TRP A 107 7.61 -5.53 12.76
N ARG A 108 8.83 -5.42 12.23
CA ARG A 108 9.68 -6.58 11.94
C ARG A 108 10.45 -7.09 13.15
N ALA A 109 10.38 -6.41 14.30
CA ALA A 109 11.01 -6.88 15.54
C ALA A 109 10.44 -8.22 16.02
N ASP A 110 9.17 -8.51 15.72
CA ASP A 110 8.61 -9.84 15.93
C ASP A 110 8.97 -10.76 14.74
N SER A 111 9.60 -11.89 15.05
CA SER A 111 9.95 -12.92 14.06
C SER A 111 8.78 -13.38 13.19
N ASN A 112 7.54 -13.37 13.71
CA ASN A 112 6.33 -13.76 12.97
C ASN A 112 5.96 -12.77 11.85
N TYR A 113 6.47 -11.54 11.91
CA TYR A 113 6.19 -10.47 10.94
C TYR A 113 7.44 -10.02 10.18
N SER A 114 8.61 -10.58 10.53
CA SER A 114 9.89 -10.29 9.89
C SER A 114 9.97 -10.65 8.40
N HIS A 115 8.98 -11.35 7.84
CA HIS A 115 8.88 -11.59 6.40
C HIS A 115 8.07 -10.51 5.65
N TYR A 116 7.55 -9.49 6.34
CA TYR A 116 6.83 -8.37 5.72
C TYR A 116 7.68 -7.09 5.70
N VAL A 117 7.62 -6.34 4.61
CA VAL A 117 8.13 -4.96 4.53
C VAL A 117 6.94 -4.03 4.41
N TYR A 118 6.75 -3.15 5.37
CA TYR A 118 5.57 -2.31 5.46
C TYR A 118 5.78 -0.96 4.77
N PHE A 119 4.77 -0.50 4.06
CA PHE A 119 4.80 0.76 3.30
C PHE A 119 3.79 1.80 3.80
N GLY A 120 2.85 1.36 4.63
CA GLY A 120 1.83 2.23 5.18
C GLY A 120 0.79 1.44 5.95
N ASP A 121 -0.19 2.17 6.43
CA ASP A 121 -1.30 1.63 7.19
C ASP A 121 -2.53 2.55 7.16
N THR A 122 -3.69 1.98 7.46
CA THR A 122 -4.87 2.72 7.95
C THR A 122 -5.07 2.44 9.43
N ASP A 123 -6.12 2.96 10.05
CA ASP A 123 -6.49 2.58 11.42
C ASP A 123 -6.66 1.05 11.62
N ILE A 124 -7.04 0.32 10.57
CA ILE A 124 -7.40 -1.10 10.65
C ILE A 124 -6.58 -2.04 9.75
N SER A 125 -5.83 -1.51 8.78
CA SER A 125 -5.08 -2.34 7.82
C SER A 125 -3.60 -1.98 7.78
N TRP A 126 -2.74 -2.98 7.56
CA TRP A 126 -1.35 -2.80 7.14
C TRP A 126 -1.20 -3.04 5.64
N PHE A 127 -0.33 -2.25 5.02
CA PHE A 127 0.06 -2.43 3.62
C PHE A 127 1.53 -2.82 3.55
N ALA A 128 1.80 -4.03 3.06
CA ALA A 128 3.14 -4.62 3.12
C ALA A 128 3.51 -5.35 1.84
N TYR A 129 4.79 -5.69 1.70
CA TYR A 129 5.31 -6.66 0.76
C TYR A 129 5.71 -7.93 1.51
N ASP A 130 5.11 -9.06 1.11
CA ASP A 130 5.41 -10.39 1.62
C ASP A 130 6.66 -10.94 0.91
N LEU A 131 7.77 -11.06 1.64
CA LEU A 131 9.04 -11.59 1.11
C LEU A 131 8.92 -13.05 0.65
N ASN A 132 8.04 -13.84 1.27
CA ASN A 132 7.85 -15.25 0.95
C ASN A 132 7.04 -15.41 -0.34
N LYS A 133 5.95 -14.64 -0.46
CA LYS A 133 5.06 -14.71 -1.62
C LYS A 133 5.48 -13.82 -2.78
N LYS A 134 6.36 -12.86 -2.54
CA LYS A 134 6.79 -11.83 -3.50
C LYS A 134 5.61 -11.04 -4.08
N LYS A 135 4.72 -10.62 -3.19
CA LYS A 135 3.50 -9.85 -3.50
C LYS A 135 3.32 -8.73 -2.50
N TYR A 136 2.71 -7.66 -2.95
CA TYR A 136 2.14 -6.67 -2.05
C TYR A 136 0.86 -7.23 -1.45
N VAL A 137 0.56 -6.90 -0.20
CA VAL A 137 -0.58 -7.44 0.55
C VAL A 137 -1.20 -6.37 1.45
N GLU A 138 -2.50 -6.49 1.62
CA GLU A 138 -3.24 -5.86 2.69
C GLU A 138 -3.52 -6.88 3.79
N LEU A 139 -3.27 -6.50 5.05
CA LEU A 139 -3.49 -7.33 6.23
C LEU A 139 -4.39 -6.59 7.21
N ASP A 140 -5.30 -7.30 7.86
CA ASP A 140 -6.03 -6.75 9.01
C ASP A 140 -5.05 -6.57 10.19
N LYS A 141 -5.01 -5.39 10.81
CA LYS A 141 -4.07 -5.08 11.90
C LYS A 141 -4.34 -5.88 13.17
N ALA A 142 -5.60 -6.12 13.49
CA ALA A 142 -5.97 -6.72 14.76
C ALA A 142 -5.67 -8.23 14.79
N SER A 143 -5.87 -8.90 13.66
CA SER A 143 -5.74 -10.35 13.50
C SER A 143 -4.52 -10.78 12.69
N SER A 144 -3.90 -9.86 11.94
CA SER A 144 -2.92 -10.17 10.89
C SER A 144 -3.47 -11.05 9.76
N ASP A 145 -4.80 -11.16 9.64
CA ASP A 145 -5.44 -11.93 8.59
C ASP A 145 -5.19 -11.28 7.23
N PHE A 146 -4.95 -12.14 6.23
CA PHE A 146 -4.80 -11.72 4.85
C PHE A 146 -6.13 -11.20 4.30
N ILE A 147 -6.10 -9.99 3.71
CA ILE A 147 -7.26 -9.38 3.05
C ILE A 147 -7.15 -9.55 1.53
N GLU A 148 -6.10 -8.98 0.94
CA GLU A 148 -5.91 -8.95 -0.52
C GLU A 148 -4.43 -8.92 -0.90
N SER A 149 -4.09 -9.33 -2.12
CA SER A 149 -2.73 -9.26 -2.67
C SER A 149 -2.70 -8.52 -4.00
N PHE A 150 -1.59 -7.83 -4.26
CA PHE A 150 -1.35 -7.02 -5.44
C PHE A 150 -0.02 -7.39 -6.10
N ASP A 151 0.05 -7.22 -7.42
CA ASP A 151 1.26 -7.52 -8.19
C ASP A 151 2.29 -6.40 -8.08
N SER A 152 1.88 -5.20 -7.67
CA SER A 152 2.71 -4.00 -7.65
C SER A 152 2.30 -3.05 -6.51
N PHE A 153 3.22 -2.17 -6.12
CA PHE A 153 2.96 -1.14 -5.10
C PHE A 153 1.88 -0.17 -5.58
N ASN A 154 1.93 0.23 -6.87
CA ASN A 154 0.94 1.14 -7.46
C ASN A 154 -0.47 0.55 -7.44
N GLN A 155 -0.63 -0.75 -7.69
CA GLN A 155 -1.94 -1.41 -7.59
C GLN A 155 -2.49 -1.39 -6.16
N MET A 156 -1.63 -1.66 -5.17
CA MET A 156 -1.99 -1.58 -3.76
C MET A 156 -2.40 -0.15 -3.38
N LEU A 157 -1.59 0.85 -3.75
CA LEU A 157 -1.87 2.26 -3.47
C LEU A 157 -3.16 2.74 -4.15
N GLU A 158 -3.39 2.35 -5.40
CA GLU A 158 -4.63 2.64 -6.12
C GLU A 158 -5.84 2.06 -5.39
N ASN A 159 -5.75 0.81 -4.94
CA ASN A 159 -6.85 0.14 -4.23
C ASN A 159 -7.23 0.91 -2.97
N VAL A 160 -6.22 1.29 -2.17
CA VAL A 160 -6.42 2.01 -0.91
C VAL A 160 -7.05 3.37 -1.16
N ILE A 161 -6.52 4.16 -2.10
CA ILE A 161 -7.07 5.49 -2.41
C ILE A 161 -8.50 5.37 -2.96
N ASN A 162 -8.81 4.35 -3.77
CA ASN A 162 -10.17 4.14 -4.25
C ASN A 162 -11.15 3.73 -3.13
N ASN A 163 -10.68 3.15 -2.04
CA ASN A 163 -11.51 2.78 -0.88
C ASN A 163 -11.75 3.95 0.09
N LEU A 164 -11.01 5.05 -0.06
CA LEU A 164 -11.22 6.32 0.66
C LEU A 164 -12.25 7.24 -0.03
N LEU A 165 -12.69 6.88 -1.25
CA LEU A 165 -13.69 7.61 -2.07
C LEU A 165 -15.10 7.06 -1.87
#